data_AF-A0A100WCF3-F1
#
_entry.id   AF-A0A100WCF3-F1
#
_cell.length_a   1.000
_cell.length_b   1.000
_cell.length_c   1.000
_cell.angle_alpha   90.00
_cell.angle_beta   90.00
_cell.angle_gamma   90.00
#
_symmetry.space_group_name_H-M   'P 1'
#
loop_
_entity.id
_entity.type
_entity.pdbx_description
1 polymer ?
#
loop_
_entity_poly.entity_id
_entity_poly.type
_entity_poly.pdbx_seq_one_letter_code
_entity_poly.pdbx_strand_id
1 'polypeptide(L)'
;MLSRLAREFAAEIADHDWSDAPYRLDRAGHQRSFDSRPSPSRLEDVETDRLRTNVAWVVGQVLAYSDPNFDIDEFVSACGVPRSITHRTNGSRSGVIENGLRWRDFHNRALHAPGAPLWRAKMLCDVTNLEEFVRQLGSLASRSAAGPGIDPHVDAVIDSATGRDHIVTLVVKAWDSAGAEQRAMQIVEAASSAANGGTVTSISCVEFTFAP
;
A
#
# COMPACT_ATOMS: atom_id res chain seq x y z
N MET A 1 -3.93 -20.67 -6.95
CA MET A 1 -4.74 -20.40 -8.14
C MET A 1 -5.16 -18.95 -8.11
N LEU A 2 -4.70 -18.16 -9.07
CA LEU A 2 -4.98 -16.73 -9.14
C LEU A 2 -6.47 -16.40 -9.30
N SER A 3 -6.90 -15.30 -8.67
CA SER A 3 -8.22 -14.71 -8.89
C SER A 3 -8.40 -14.32 -10.36
N ARG A 4 -9.64 -14.17 -10.84
CA ARG A 4 -9.90 -13.75 -12.22
C ARG A 4 -9.16 -12.46 -12.56
N LEU A 5 -9.29 -11.44 -11.70
CA LEU A 5 -8.66 -10.14 -11.88
C LEU A 5 -7.14 -10.25 -11.96
N ALA A 6 -6.53 -11.04 -11.07
CA ALA A 6 -5.09 -11.28 -11.09
C ALA A 6 -4.63 -11.97 -12.39
N ARG A 7 -5.40 -12.94 -12.91
CA ARG A 7 -5.08 -13.58 -14.19
C ARG A 7 -5.17 -12.63 -15.36
N GLU A 8 -6.17 -11.77 -15.39
CA GLU A 8 -6.34 -10.77 -16.46
C GLU A 8 -5.19 -9.76 -16.46
N PHE A 9 -4.80 -9.24 -15.29
CA PHE A 9 -3.61 -8.40 -15.17
C PHE A 9 -2.33 -9.12 -15.60
N ALA A 10 -2.14 -10.37 -15.15
CA ALA A 10 -0.96 -11.15 -15.51
C ALA A 10 -0.87 -11.41 -17.02
N ALA A 11 -1.99 -11.75 -17.66
CA ALA A 11 -2.07 -11.95 -19.09
C ALA A 11 -1.74 -10.68 -19.87
N GLU A 12 -2.30 -9.54 -19.47
CA GLU A 12 -2.00 -8.24 -20.09
C GLU A 12 -0.52 -7.87 -19.95
N ILE A 13 0.06 -8.06 -18.75
CA ILE A 13 1.49 -7.80 -18.52
C ILE A 13 2.36 -8.72 -19.38
N ALA A 14 1.96 -9.99 -19.54
CA ALA A 14 2.73 -10.95 -20.31
C ALA A 14 2.69 -10.68 -21.82
N ASP A 15 1.54 -10.24 -22.35
CA ASP A 15 1.35 -9.96 -23.78
C ASP A 15 1.98 -8.63 -24.23
N HIS A 16 2.22 -7.71 -23.28
CA HIS A 16 2.78 -6.39 -23.58
C HIS A 16 4.24 -6.45 -24.06
N ASP A 17 4.54 -5.73 -25.16
CA ASP A 17 5.91 -5.55 -25.65
C ASP A 17 6.65 -4.48 -24.84
N TRP A 18 7.27 -4.91 -23.74
CA TRP A 18 8.04 -4.06 -22.85
C TRP A 18 9.32 -3.50 -23.48
N SER A 19 9.81 -4.05 -24.61
CA SER A 19 11.08 -3.63 -25.20
C SER A 19 11.06 -2.20 -25.74
N ASP A 20 9.87 -1.68 -26.01
CA ASP A 20 9.67 -0.33 -26.56
C ASP A 20 9.09 0.66 -25.54
N ALA A 21 8.96 0.25 -24.27
CA ALA A 21 8.33 1.05 -23.22
C ALA A 21 8.94 2.44 -22.97
N PRO A 22 10.27 2.69 -23.09
CA PRO A 22 10.84 4.02 -22.82
C PRO A 22 10.38 5.12 -23.79
N TYR A 23 9.84 4.75 -24.95
CA TYR A 23 9.58 5.67 -26.06
C TYR A 23 8.09 5.83 -26.38
N ARG A 24 7.21 5.07 -25.73
CA ARG A 24 5.79 5.03 -26.06
C ARG A 24 4.92 5.75 -25.04
N LEU A 25 4.14 6.73 -25.50
CA LEU A 25 3.07 7.36 -24.71
C LEU A 25 1.66 7.21 -25.35
N ASP A 26 1.51 7.01 -26.66
CA ASP A 26 0.20 6.94 -27.36
C ASP A 26 -0.09 5.66 -28.19
N ARG A 27 0.55 4.51 -27.93
CA ARG A 27 0.34 3.25 -28.72
C ARG A 27 0.46 1.95 -27.92
N ALA A 28 0.12 2.00 -26.63
CA ALA A 28 0.37 0.97 -25.63
C ALA A 28 -0.25 -0.42 -25.87
N GLY A 29 -1.00 -0.65 -26.97
CA GLY A 29 -1.57 -1.94 -27.33
C GLY A 29 -1.03 -2.58 -28.63
N HIS A 30 -0.09 -1.95 -29.33
CA HIS A 30 0.41 -2.48 -30.61
C HIS A 30 1.71 -3.24 -30.39
N GLN A 31 1.75 -4.54 -30.73
CA GLN A 31 3.03 -5.22 -30.90
C GLN A 31 3.86 -4.44 -31.93
N ARG A 32 5.16 -4.29 -31.70
CA ARG A 32 6.04 -3.50 -32.57
C ARG A 32 6.02 -3.96 -34.03
N SER A 33 5.75 -5.26 -34.25
CA SER A 33 5.51 -5.86 -35.57
C SER A 33 4.35 -5.23 -36.36
N PHE A 34 3.38 -4.63 -35.67
CA PHE A 34 2.23 -3.96 -36.24
C PHE A 34 2.36 -2.43 -36.23
N ASP A 35 3.49 -1.88 -35.75
CA ASP A 35 3.72 -0.44 -35.76
C ASP A 35 4.33 0.01 -37.09
N SER A 36 3.65 0.93 -37.77
CA SER A 36 4.14 1.54 -39.00
C SER A 36 5.30 2.52 -38.77
N ARG A 37 5.53 2.95 -37.53
CA ARG A 37 6.62 3.86 -37.13
C ARG A 37 7.24 3.42 -35.80
N PRO A 38 7.95 2.28 -35.77
CA PRO A 38 8.56 1.78 -34.54
C PRO A 38 9.63 2.76 -34.03
N SER A 39 9.81 2.82 -32.71
CA SER A 39 10.85 3.66 -32.10
C SER A 39 12.25 3.26 -32.59
N PRO A 40 13.17 4.23 -32.70
CA PRO A 40 14.52 3.99 -33.23
C PRO A 40 15.38 3.11 -32.31
N SER A 41 15.11 3.11 -31.01
CA SER A 41 15.82 2.33 -30.00
C SER A 41 14.87 1.42 -29.23
N ARG A 42 15.42 0.33 -28.70
CA ARG A 42 14.72 -0.64 -27.86
C ARG A 42 15.55 -0.95 -26.63
N LEU A 43 14.87 -1.36 -25.56
CA LEU A 43 15.50 -1.98 -24.41
C LEU A 43 16.13 -3.32 -24.82
N GLU A 44 17.24 -3.66 -24.17
CA GLU A 44 17.80 -5.01 -24.23
C GLU A 44 16.88 -6.01 -23.50
N ASP A 45 17.04 -7.30 -23.78
CA ASP A 45 16.19 -8.34 -23.18
C ASP A 45 16.23 -8.30 -21.64
N VAL A 46 17.41 -8.06 -21.06
CA VAL A 46 17.59 -7.94 -19.61
C VAL A 46 16.88 -6.72 -19.04
N GLU A 47 16.88 -5.60 -19.76
CA GLU A 47 16.18 -4.38 -19.36
C GLU A 47 14.67 -4.56 -19.47
N THR A 48 14.22 -5.24 -20.52
CA THR A 48 12.82 -5.62 -20.77
C THR A 48 12.30 -6.51 -19.63
N ASP A 49 13.07 -7.52 -19.23
CA ASP A 49 12.71 -8.41 -18.12
C ASP A 49 12.67 -7.68 -16.77
N ARG A 50 13.61 -6.76 -16.52
CA ARG A 50 13.59 -5.90 -15.33
C ARG A 50 12.35 -5.01 -15.30
N LEU A 51 11.99 -4.40 -16.43
CA LEU A 51 10.80 -3.57 -16.52
C LEU A 51 9.53 -4.38 -16.26
N ARG A 52 9.37 -5.53 -16.93
CA ARG A 52 8.26 -6.46 -16.69
C ARG A 52 8.16 -6.85 -15.22
N THR A 53 9.30 -7.17 -14.60
CA THR A 53 9.38 -7.52 -13.16
C THR A 53 8.91 -6.37 -12.28
N ASN A 54 9.38 -5.15 -12.53
CA ASN A 54 8.98 -3.97 -11.77
C ASN A 54 7.46 -3.70 -11.88
N VAL A 55 6.90 -3.84 -13.09
CA VAL A 55 5.45 -3.69 -13.30
C VAL A 55 4.67 -4.78 -12.55
N ALA A 56 5.13 -6.04 -12.63
CA ALA A 56 4.53 -7.15 -11.90
C ALA A 56 4.58 -6.92 -10.38
N TRP A 57 5.65 -6.34 -9.83
CA TRP A 57 5.69 -5.96 -8.40
C TRP A 57 4.70 -4.89 -8.04
N VAL A 58 4.58 -3.83 -8.85
CA VAL A 58 3.63 -2.74 -8.59
C VAL A 58 2.20 -3.24 -8.57
N VAL A 59 1.81 -4.05 -9.56
CA VAL A 59 0.46 -4.63 -9.61
C VAL A 59 0.28 -5.67 -8.51
N GLY A 60 1.29 -6.51 -8.28
CA GLY A 60 1.30 -7.50 -7.21
C GLY A 60 1.12 -6.88 -5.82
N GLN A 61 1.73 -5.71 -5.55
CA GLN A 61 1.53 -4.96 -4.30
C GLN A 61 0.05 -4.63 -4.07
N VAL A 62 -0.64 -4.15 -5.11
CA VAL A 62 -2.05 -3.73 -5.01
C VAL A 62 -2.95 -4.94 -4.79
N LEU A 63 -2.73 -6.01 -5.56
CA LEU A 63 -3.51 -7.24 -5.48
C LEU A 63 -3.32 -7.93 -4.13
N ALA A 64 -2.08 -8.06 -3.68
CA ALA A 64 -1.75 -8.67 -2.39
C ALA A 64 -2.22 -7.82 -1.19
N TYR A 65 -2.30 -6.50 -1.34
CA TYR A 65 -2.94 -5.65 -0.33
C TYR A 65 -4.46 -5.90 -0.24
N SER A 66 -5.10 -6.17 -1.38
CA SER A 66 -6.55 -6.37 -1.48
C SER A 66 -6.99 -7.79 -1.10
N ASP A 67 -6.14 -8.78 -1.33
CA ASP A 67 -6.38 -10.19 -1.04
C ASP A 67 -5.20 -10.78 -0.23
N PRO A 68 -5.39 -11.02 1.09
CA PRO A 68 -4.37 -11.62 1.95
C PRO A 68 -3.90 -13.01 1.52
N ASN A 69 -4.68 -13.75 0.71
CA ASN A 69 -4.34 -15.08 0.23
C ASN A 69 -3.65 -15.07 -1.14
N PHE A 70 -3.33 -13.89 -1.68
CA PHE A 70 -2.71 -13.75 -2.97
C PHE A 70 -1.32 -14.39 -3.04
N ASP A 71 -1.11 -15.28 -4.03
CA ASP A 71 0.19 -15.89 -4.31
C ASP A 71 0.97 -15.04 -5.33
N ILE A 72 1.89 -14.22 -4.82
CA ILE A 72 2.74 -13.35 -5.64
C ILE A 72 3.65 -14.14 -6.59
N ASP A 73 4.14 -15.31 -6.20
CA ASP A 73 5.05 -16.09 -7.03
C ASP A 73 4.31 -16.70 -8.22
N GLU A 74 3.08 -17.18 -7.98
CA GLU A 74 2.18 -17.64 -9.05
C GLU A 74 1.85 -16.49 -10.01
N PHE A 75 1.53 -15.30 -9.47
CA PHE A 75 1.21 -14.12 -10.27
C PHE A 75 2.38 -13.66 -11.14
N VAL A 76 3.57 -13.49 -10.54
CA VAL A 76 4.76 -13.03 -11.26
C VAL A 76 5.19 -14.02 -12.34
N SER A 77 5.06 -15.32 -12.09
CA SER A 77 5.29 -16.34 -13.12
C SER A 77 4.28 -16.22 -14.26
N ALA A 78 3.01 -15.98 -13.95
CA ALA A 78 1.95 -15.76 -14.95
C ALA A 78 2.14 -14.45 -15.74
N CYS A 79 2.77 -13.43 -15.15
CA CYS A 79 3.16 -12.20 -15.85
C CYS A 79 4.29 -12.41 -16.88
N GLY A 80 4.88 -13.60 -16.97
CA GLY A 80 5.99 -13.88 -17.90
C GLY A 80 7.36 -13.42 -17.39
N VAL A 81 7.54 -13.26 -16.08
CA VAL A 81 8.86 -12.97 -15.51
C VAL A 81 9.75 -14.20 -15.61
N PRO A 82 10.99 -14.07 -16.13
CA PRO A 82 11.83 -15.21 -16.44
C PRO A 82 12.25 -15.99 -15.20
N ARG A 83 12.52 -17.30 -15.40
CA ARG A 83 12.97 -18.20 -14.32
C ARG A 83 14.28 -17.76 -13.66
N SER A 84 15.15 -17.08 -14.40
CA SER A 84 16.39 -16.48 -13.88
C SER A 84 16.14 -15.44 -12.77
N ILE A 85 14.95 -14.85 -12.73
CA ILE A 85 14.52 -13.89 -11.71
C ILE A 85 13.68 -14.58 -10.63
N THR A 86 12.74 -15.44 -11.01
CA THR A 86 11.82 -16.11 -10.07
C THR A 86 12.46 -17.24 -9.28
N HIS A 87 13.54 -17.83 -9.77
CA HIS A 87 14.20 -18.98 -9.14
C HIS A 87 15.72 -18.84 -9.10
N ARG A 88 16.34 -19.50 -8.13
CA ARG A 88 17.79 -19.69 -8.05
C ARG A 88 18.23 -20.87 -8.92
N THR A 89 19.53 -21.01 -9.13
CA THR A 89 20.12 -22.12 -9.90
C THR A 89 19.79 -23.50 -9.34
N ASN A 90 19.55 -23.61 -8.02
CA ASN A 90 19.13 -24.85 -7.36
C ASN A 90 17.62 -25.14 -7.47
N GLY A 91 16.87 -24.33 -8.22
CA GLY A 91 15.43 -24.49 -8.42
C GLY A 91 14.56 -24.00 -7.25
N SER A 92 15.14 -23.49 -6.16
CA SER A 92 14.37 -22.82 -5.10
C SER A 92 13.89 -21.43 -5.55
N ARG A 93 12.83 -20.92 -4.92
CA ARG A 93 12.30 -19.57 -5.19
C ARG A 93 13.36 -18.51 -4.88
N SER A 94 13.41 -17.49 -5.72
CA SER A 94 14.25 -16.32 -5.52
C SER A 94 13.58 -15.36 -4.56
N GLY A 95 14.32 -14.86 -3.56
CA GLY A 95 13.84 -13.80 -2.68
C GLY A 95 13.66 -12.46 -3.38
N VAL A 96 14.11 -12.33 -4.63
CA VAL A 96 13.94 -11.11 -5.43
C VAL A 96 12.47 -10.73 -5.54
N ILE A 97 11.56 -11.70 -5.68
CA ILE A 97 10.12 -11.42 -5.83
C ILE A 97 9.55 -10.81 -4.56
N GLU A 98 9.85 -11.39 -3.40
CA GLU A 98 9.42 -10.86 -2.12
C GLU A 98 10.07 -9.51 -1.83
N ASN A 99 11.36 -9.37 -2.09
CA ASN A 99 12.11 -8.13 -1.81
C ASN A 99 11.68 -6.94 -2.68
N GLY A 100 11.04 -7.19 -3.82
CA GLY A 100 10.48 -6.14 -4.66
C GLY A 100 9.16 -5.56 -4.14
N LEU A 101 8.52 -6.23 -3.19
CA LEU A 101 7.32 -5.72 -2.52
C LEU A 101 7.68 -4.81 -1.35
N ARG A 102 6.78 -3.85 -1.09
CA ARG A 102 6.89 -2.95 0.05
C ARG A 102 6.19 -3.57 1.25
N TRP A 103 7.00 -4.27 2.04
CA TRP A 103 6.57 -4.85 3.31
C TRP A 103 6.55 -3.81 4.41
N ARG A 104 5.51 -3.93 5.20
CA ARG A 104 5.33 -3.20 6.44
C ARG A 104 5.87 -4.02 7.61
N ASP A 105 5.50 -5.29 7.62
CA ASP A 105 6.08 -6.31 8.49
C ASP A 105 6.27 -7.57 7.65
N PHE A 106 7.53 -7.89 7.38
CA PHE A 106 7.90 -9.04 6.58
C PHE A 106 7.46 -10.36 7.25
N HIS A 107 7.56 -10.47 8.57
CA HIS A 107 7.27 -11.71 9.30
C HIS A 107 5.76 -12.01 9.31
N ASN A 108 4.95 -10.97 9.45
CA ASN A 108 3.49 -11.09 9.42
C ASN A 108 2.90 -10.97 8.01
N ARG A 109 3.74 -10.91 6.98
CA ARG A 109 3.37 -10.70 5.56
C ARG A 109 2.41 -9.53 5.36
N ALA A 110 2.56 -8.48 6.16
CA ALA A 110 1.75 -7.29 6.04
C ALA A 110 2.39 -6.35 5.02
N LEU A 111 1.63 -5.95 4.01
CA LEU A 111 2.08 -5.04 2.95
C LEU A 111 1.72 -3.59 3.28
N HIS A 112 2.53 -2.66 2.77
CA HIS A 112 2.14 -1.26 2.70
C HIS A 112 0.91 -1.10 1.82
N ALA A 113 0.03 -0.17 2.22
CA ALA A 113 -1.03 0.26 1.33
C ALA A 113 -0.41 0.79 0.03
N PRO A 114 -1.00 0.47 -1.14
CA PRO A 114 -0.67 1.17 -2.38
C PRO A 114 -0.91 2.68 -2.21
N GLY A 115 -0.41 3.50 -3.15
CA GLY A 115 -0.20 4.96 -3.02
C GLY A 115 -1.42 5.86 -2.79
N ALA A 116 -2.33 5.44 -1.93
CA ALA A 116 -3.49 6.14 -1.45
C ALA A 116 -3.11 7.51 -0.87
N PRO A 117 -3.93 8.54 -1.13
CA PRO A 117 -3.69 9.87 -0.62
C PRO A 117 -3.73 9.91 0.91
N LEU A 118 -3.15 10.98 1.45
CA LEU A 118 -3.22 11.31 2.85
C LEU A 118 -4.51 12.10 3.14
N TRP A 119 -5.15 11.73 4.23
CA TRP A 119 -6.37 12.37 4.73
C TRP A 119 -6.11 12.85 6.14
N ARG A 120 -6.44 14.11 6.42
CA ARG A 120 -6.46 14.62 7.79
C ARG A 120 -7.83 14.35 8.38
N ALA A 121 -7.85 13.63 9.50
CA ALA A 121 -9.02 13.27 10.27
C ALA A 121 -9.00 14.02 11.59
N LYS A 122 -10.04 14.81 11.89
CA LYS A 122 -10.26 15.33 13.24
C LYS A 122 -11.33 14.49 13.92
N MET A 123 -10.96 13.87 15.03
CA MET A 123 -11.82 12.98 15.81
C MET A 123 -12.07 13.61 17.17
N LEU A 124 -13.33 13.86 17.52
CA LEU A 124 -13.69 14.23 18.88
C LEU A 124 -13.72 12.96 19.73
N CYS A 125 -12.95 12.97 20.83
CA CYS A 125 -12.76 11.84 21.73
C CYS A 125 -12.94 12.30 23.18
N ASP A 126 -13.78 11.63 23.96
CA ASP A 126 -13.81 11.79 25.41
C ASP A 126 -12.72 10.91 26.02
N VAL A 127 -11.68 11.50 26.61
CA VAL A 127 -10.51 10.77 27.11
C VAL A 127 -10.32 11.01 28.61
N THR A 128 -10.47 9.95 29.42
CA THR A 128 -10.33 10.06 30.87
C THR A 128 -8.86 10.11 31.35
N ASN A 129 -7.95 9.45 30.63
CA ASN A 129 -6.51 9.46 30.92
C ASN A 129 -5.74 9.91 29.68
N LEU A 130 -5.63 11.23 29.51
CA LEU A 130 -5.03 11.85 28.34
C LEU A 130 -3.57 11.45 28.14
N GLU A 131 -2.76 11.42 29.21
CA GLU A 131 -1.32 11.13 29.12
C GLU A 131 -1.05 9.72 28.58
N GLU A 132 -1.75 8.72 29.12
CA GLU A 132 -1.63 7.34 28.66
C GLU A 132 -2.18 7.17 27.24
N PHE A 133 -3.30 7.83 26.91
CA PHE A 133 -3.85 7.84 25.56
C PHE A 133 -2.88 8.45 24.55
N VAL A 134 -2.29 9.62 24.84
CA VAL A 134 -1.26 10.25 24.00
C VAL A 134 -0.07 9.31 23.81
N ARG A 135 0.38 8.65 24.88
CA ARG A 135 1.50 7.70 24.83
C ARG A 135 1.18 6.49 23.95
N GLN A 136 -0.02 5.93 24.06
CA GLN A 136 -0.45 4.81 23.23
C GLN A 136 -0.70 5.22 21.79
N LEU A 137 -1.28 6.40 21.55
CA LEU A 137 -1.48 6.95 20.22
C LEU A 137 -0.14 7.24 19.55
N GLY A 138 0.82 7.82 20.25
CA GLY A 138 2.20 8.01 19.78
C GLY A 138 2.90 6.68 19.53
N SER A 139 2.73 5.69 20.42
CA SER A 139 3.27 4.34 20.22
C SER A 139 2.64 3.65 19.02
N LEU A 140 1.34 3.86 18.78
CA LEU A 140 0.62 3.35 17.62
C LEU A 140 1.01 4.12 16.37
N ALA A 141 1.23 5.43 16.42
CA ALA A 141 1.75 6.25 15.31
C ALA A 141 3.16 5.81 14.91
N SER A 142 4.05 5.61 15.88
CA SER A 142 5.40 5.08 15.65
C SER A 142 5.38 3.62 15.18
N ARG A 143 4.40 2.81 15.62
CA ARG A 143 4.17 1.46 15.09
C ARG A 143 3.45 1.48 13.75
N SER A 144 2.70 2.53 13.43
CA SER A 144 1.98 2.69 12.15
C SER A 144 2.75 3.47 11.09
N ALA A 145 3.91 4.03 11.44
CA ALA A 145 5.08 4.10 10.56
C ALA A 145 5.32 2.75 9.84
N ALA A 146 5.03 1.66 10.55
CA ALA A 146 5.01 0.27 10.10
C ALA A 146 3.57 -0.31 10.12
N GLY A 147 2.54 0.48 9.76
CA GLY A 147 1.11 0.17 9.83
C GLY A 147 0.31 0.93 8.76
N PRO A 148 -0.95 0.58 8.45
CA PRO A 148 -1.71 1.34 7.49
C PRO A 148 -2.40 2.49 8.24
N GLY A 149 -1.93 3.72 8.02
CA GLY A 149 -2.78 4.89 8.27
C GLY A 149 -2.33 5.90 9.31
N ILE A 150 -1.07 5.93 9.76
CA ILE A 150 -0.51 7.20 10.22
C ILE A 150 0.73 7.46 9.40
N ASP A 151 0.83 8.63 8.77
CA ASP A 151 2.10 9.03 8.18
C ASP A 151 3.12 9.21 9.31
N PRO A 152 4.24 8.46 9.34
CA PRO A 152 5.26 8.59 10.38
C PRO A 152 5.88 9.98 10.46
N HIS A 153 5.67 10.82 9.45
CA HIS A 153 6.19 12.19 9.39
C HIS A 153 5.19 13.22 9.91
N VAL A 154 3.98 12.83 10.30
CA VAL A 154 2.99 13.75 10.88
C VAL A 154 2.52 13.21 12.23
N ASP A 155 3.05 13.82 13.30
CA ASP A 155 2.64 13.54 14.66
C ASP A 155 1.13 13.78 14.83
N ALA A 156 0.46 12.88 15.55
CA ALA A 156 -0.91 13.09 15.97
C ALA A 156 -0.97 14.32 16.89
N VAL A 157 -1.80 15.30 16.54
CA VAL A 157 -1.97 16.53 17.34
C VAL A 157 -3.24 16.39 18.15
N ILE A 158 -3.14 16.60 19.47
CA ILE A 158 -4.31 16.61 20.35
C ILE A 158 -4.54 18.03 20.83
N ASP A 159 -5.61 18.63 20.35
CA ASP A 159 -6.10 19.93 20.80
C ASP A 159 -7.14 19.71 21.90
N SER A 160 -7.03 20.42 23.02
CA SER A 160 -8.01 20.34 24.10
C SER A 160 -9.33 21.01 23.68
N ALA A 161 -10.43 20.27 23.69
CA ALA A 161 -11.77 20.79 23.44
C ALA A 161 -12.56 20.79 24.75
N THR A 162 -12.20 21.65 25.70
CA THR A 162 -12.95 21.88 26.96
C THR A 162 -13.32 20.62 27.78
N GLY A 163 -12.69 20.43 28.94
CA GLY A 163 -13.07 19.34 29.85
C GLY A 163 -12.43 18.00 29.47
N ARG A 164 -13.24 16.95 29.27
CA ARG A 164 -12.77 15.60 28.89
C ARG A 164 -12.79 15.35 27.39
N ASP A 165 -13.39 16.28 26.63
CA ASP A 165 -13.44 16.19 25.18
C ASP A 165 -12.13 16.71 24.58
N HIS A 166 -11.56 15.93 23.70
CA HIS A 166 -10.29 16.20 23.03
C HIS A 166 -10.46 16.01 21.53
N ILE A 167 -9.94 16.95 20.74
CA ILE A 167 -9.86 16.80 19.29
C ILE A 167 -8.53 16.15 18.98
N VAL A 168 -8.60 14.92 18.48
CA VAL A 168 -7.46 14.16 18.00
C VAL A 168 -7.36 14.34 16.50
N THR A 169 -6.29 14.97 16.04
CA THR A 169 -5.99 15.11 14.61
C THR A 169 -5.02 14.01 14.18
N LEU A 170 -5.45 13.19 13.22
CA LEU A 170 -4.67 12.12 12.62
C LEU A 170 -4.47 12.38 11.13
N VAL A 171 -3.38 11.89 10.56
CA VAL A 171 -3.18 11.87 9.10
C VAL A 171 -3.10 10.42 8.64
N VAL A 172 -4.09 9.97 7.87
CA VAL A 172 -4.27 8.57 7.48
C VAL A 172 -4.20 8.35 5.96
N LYS A 173 -3.67 7.20 5.52
CA LYS A 173 -3.69 6.79 4.10
C LYS A 173 -4.96 5.99 3.79
N ALA A 174 -5.76 6.49 2.85
CA ALA A 174 -6.97 5.83 2.36
C ALA A 174 -7.35 6.33 0.96
N TRP A 175 -8.06 5.50 0.19
CA TRP A 175 -8.46 5.83 -1.18
C TRP A 175 -9.61 6.83 -1.25
N ASP A 176 -10.46 6.83 -0.24
CA ASP A 176 -11.62 7.71 -0.12
C ASP A 176 -11.82 8.14 1.34
N SER A 177 -12.73 9.08 1.56
CA SER A 177 -13.04 9.63 2.87
C SER A 177 -13.63 8.59 3.83
N ALA A 178 -14.41 7.63 3.33
CA ALA A 178 -15.04 6.60 4.17
C ALA A 178 -14.00 5.62 4.73
N GLY A 179 -13.06 5.19 3.90
CA GLY A 179 -11.91 4.37 4.30
C GLY A 179 -10.96 5.15 5.22
N ALA A 180 -10.81 6.47 5.01
CA ALA A 180 -10.04 7.33 5.91
C ALA A 180 -10.69 7.39 7.30
N GLU A 181 -12.01 7.59 7.35
CA GLU A 181 -12.78 7.66 8.59
C GLU A 181 -12.72 6.35 9.38
N GLN A 182 -13.02 5.24 8.72
CA GLN A 182 -12.95 3.91 9.34
C GLN A 182 -11.56 3.64 9.92
N ARG A 183 -10.51 4.05 9.20
CA ARG A 183 -9.13 3.85 9.63
C ARG A 183 -8.74 4.76 10.79
N ALA A 184 -9.12 6.03 10.76
CA ALA A 184 -8.90 6.96 11.87
C ALA A 184 -9.60 6.48 13.15
N MET A 185 -10.83 5.98 13.02
CA MET A 185 -11.60 5.43 14.13
C MET A 185 -10.93 4.17 14.72
N GLN A 186 -10.51 3.21 13.88
CA GLN A 186 -9.78 2.02 14.34
C GLN A 186 -8.49 2.37 15.12
N ILE A 187 -7.77 3.40 14.70
CA ILE A 187 -6.56 3.87 15.37
C ILE A 187 -6.89 4.43 16.75
N VAL A 188 -7.90 5.31 16.84
CA VAL A 188 -8.34 5.90 18.12
C VAL A 188 -8.87 4.82 19.06
N GLU A 189 -9.67 3.88 18.57
CA GLU A 189 -10.19 2.75 19.34
C GLU A 189 -9.07 1.85 19.86
N ALA A 190 -8.06 1.56 19.04
CA ALA A 190 -6.91 0.77 19.45
C ALA A 190 -6.08 1.49 20.52
N ALA A 191 -5.87 2.80 20.38
CA ALA A 191 -5.16 3.62 21.37
C ALA A 191 -5.92 3.66 22.70
N SER A 192 -7.24 3.83 22.62
CA SER A 192 -8.13 3.79 23.79
C SER A 192 -8.11 2.43 24.48
N SER A 193 -8.22 1.34 23.73
CA SER A 193 -8.22 -0.01 24.28
C SER A 193 -6.90 -0.38 24.95
N ALA A 194 -5.78 0.12 24.44
CA ALA A 194 -4.45 -0.08 25.01
C ALA A 194 -4.20 0.78 26.27
N ALA A 195 -4.92 1.90 26.42
CA ALA A 195 -4.90 2.75 27.59
C ALA A 195 -5.82 2.15 28.67
N ASN A 196 -5.30 1.20 29.47
CA ASN A 196 -5.99 0.51 30.58
C ASN A 196 -6.76 1.45 31.54
N GLY A 197 -7.99 1.84 31.19
CA GLY A 197 -8.88 2.69 32.00
C GLY A 197 -9.39 3.97 31.32
N GLY A 198 -9.02 4.25 30.07
CA GLY A 198 -9.51 5.42 29.31
C GLY A 198 -10.37 4.99 28.13
N THR A 199 -11.61 4.56 28.40
CA THR A 199 -12.60 4.29 27.35
C THR A 199 -12.89 5.60 26.63
N VAL A 200 -12.60 5.68 25.34
CA VAL A 200 -13.21 6.71 24.50
C VAL A 200 -14.68 6.35 24.41
N THR A 201 -15.52 7.11 25.11
CA THR A 201 -16.96 6.86 25.26
C THR A 201 -17.75 7.29 24.03
N SER A 202 -17.20 8.21 23.23
CA SER A 202 -17.71 8.55 21.90
C SER A 202 -16.57 8.99 20.98
N ILE A 203 -16.57 8.43 19.77
CA ILE A 203 -15.70 8.85 18.67
C ILE A 203 -16.61 9.42 17.61
N SER A 204 -16.37 10.66 17.19
CA SER A 204 -17.04 11.22 16.02
C SER A 204 -16.04 11.96 15.16
N CYS A 205 -16.09 11.76 13.86
CA CYS A 205 -15.40 12.65 12.96
C CYS A 205 -16.07 14.03 12.99
N VAL A 206 -15.25 15.05 13.18
CA VAL A 206 -15.67 16.46 13.11
C VAL A 206 -15.19 17.14 11.82
N GLU A 207 -14.10 16.67 11.20
CA GLU A 207 -13.57 17.26 9.97
C GLU A 207 -12.69 16.26 9.21
N PHE A 208 -12.91 16.14 7.89
CA PHE A 208 -12.02 15.43 6.97
C PHE A 208 -11.58 16.33 5.83
N THR A 209 -10.27 16.46 5.66
CA THR A 209 -9.69 17.22 4.55
C THR A 209 -8.58 16.43 3.89
N PHE A 210 -8.45 16.62 2.58
CA PHE A 210 -7.31 16.09 1.82
C PHE A 210 -6.02 16.75 2.35
N ALA A 211 -5.02 15.94 2.70
CA ALA A 211 -3.71 16.42 3.08
C ALA A 211 -2.80 16.31 1.83
N PRO A 212 -2.43 17.44 1.20
CA PRO A 212 -1.55 17.44 0.04
C PRO A 212 -0.12 17.00 0.37
#